data_AF-A0A524HVG7-F1
#
_entry.id   AF-A0A524HVG7-F1
#
_cell.length_a   1.000
_cell.length_b   1.000
_cell.length_c   1.000
_cell.angle_alpha   90.00
_cell.angle_beta   90.00
_cell.angle_gamma   90.00
#
_symmetry.space_group_name_H-M   'P 1'
#
loop_
_entity.id
_entity.type
_entity.pdbx_description
1 polymer ?
#
loop_
_entity_poly.entity_id
_entity_poly.type
_entity_poly.pdbx_seq_one_letter_code
_entity_poly.pdbx_strand_id
1 'polypeptide(L)'
;MKKCALNRNDWTAFLSGNLEEGRRRTMAEHLEKCPDCRAEADEMRRVLEKTEAVKAEIRQAVASVNWEALPAVIADRVLADAGKPEKASRAGWFRAWAFPLRMKPALAGLTAGLVVGAAAMYFALKAPGPRPGQDTGYYASGEFLDRAELEMARRNTLDYLEKSQYVLLDVFESAGEGGGTPGPLRSEQARDLLSKKKYLNAQLERFQMAKAKAICDQIEMLFLELAQISDELSAAEFGRIRGFVEERQLLLKINLVKKELQREI
;
A
#
# COMPACT_ATOMS: atom_id res chain seq x y z
N MET A 1 0.80 -9.32 -54.94
CA MET A 1 0.56 -9.28 -53.48
C MET A 1 -0.71 -10.05 -53.18
N LYS A 2 -0.59 -11.37 -52.97
CA LYS A 2 -1.78 -12.19 -52.62
C LYS A 2 -2.11 -11.85 -51.17
N LYS A 3 -3.30 -11.28 -50.93
CA LYS A 3 -3.80 -10.96 -49.59
C LYS A 3 -3.89 -12.27 -48.81
N CYS A 4 -2.91 -12.53 -47.95
CA CYS A 4 -3.00 -13.63 -47.00
C CYS A 4 -4.11 -13.30 -46.01
N ALA A 5 -5.17 -14.09 -46.00
CA ALA A 5 -6.33 -13.90 -45.14
C ALA A 5 -6.09 -14.48 -43.74
N LEU A 6 -4.93 -14.19 -43.16
CA LEU A 6 -4.62 -14.57 -41.79
C LEU A 6 -4.97 -13.42 -40.85
N ASN A 7 -5.83 -13.72 -39.88
CA ASN A 7 -6.27 -12.75 -38.90
C ASN A 7 -5.15 -12.48 -37.89
N ARG A 8 -4.91 -11.20 -37.55
CA ARG A 8 -3.88 -10.79 -36.57
C ARG A 8 -4.10 -11.39 -35.17
N ASN A 9 -5.33 -11.79 -34.86
CA ASN A 9 -5.67 -12.47 -33.61
C ASN A 9 -5.23 -13.95 -33.58
N ASP A 10 -5.16 -14.60 -34.74
CA ASP A 10 -4.69 -16.00 -34.80
C ASP A 10 -3.16 -16.06 -34.62
N TRP A 11 -2.46 -14.99 -34.96
CA TRP A 11 -1.01 -14.84 -34.74
C TRP A 11 -0.64 -14.79 -33.26
N THR A 12 -1.33 -13.97 -32.47
CA THR A 12 -1.04 -13.84 -31.04
C THR A 12 -1.33 -15.15 -30.30
N ALA A 13 -2.43 -15.81 -30.64
CA ALA A 13 -2.79 -17.12 -30.10
C ALA A 13 -1.82 -18.25 -30.54
N PHE A 14 -1.31 -18.21 -31.77
CA PHE A 14 -0.28 -19.17 -32.23
C PHE A 14 1.05 -18.98 -31.50
N LEU A 15 1.52 -17.74 -31.36
CA LEU A 15 2.82 -17.44 -30.71
C LEU A 15 2.80 -17.66 -29.21
N SER A 16 1.65 -17.49 -28.56
CA SER A 16 1.47 -17.78 -27.12
C SER A 16 1.26 -19.27 -26.82
N GLY A 17 1.14 -20.13 -27.84
CA GLY A 17 0.85 -21.56 -27.68
C GLY A 17 -0.61 -21.90 -27.39
N ASN A 18 -1.47 -20.89 -27.21
CA ASN A 18 -2.87 -21.02 -26.79
C ASN A 18 -3.85 -21.28 -27.96
N LEU A 19 -3.36 -21.73 -29.11
CA LEU A 19 -4.19 -22.05 -30.26
C LEU A 19 -4.69 -23.50 -30.17
N GLU A 20 -5.96 -23.73 -30.45
CA GLU A 20 -6.54 -25.09 -30.57
C GLU A 20 -5.73 -25.94 -31.57
N GLU A 21 -5.54 -27.23 -31.27
CA GLU A 21 -4.70 -28.15 -32.04
C GLU A 21 -5.04 -28.18 -33.55
N GLY A 22 -6.34 -28.15 -33.88
CA GLY A 22 -6.80 -28.11 -35.26
C GLY A 22 -6.37 -26.84 -36.00
N ARG A 23 -6.50 -25.66 -35.35
CA ARG A 23 -6.07 -24.38 -35.92
C ARG A 23 -4.54 -24.24 -35.96
N ARG A 24 -3.83 -24.90 -35.04
CA ARG A 24 -2.37 -24.95 -35.06
C ARG A 24 -1.83 -25.67 -36.27
N ARG A 25 -2.44 -26.80 -36.65
CA ARG A 25 -2.08 -27.54 -37.87
C ARG A 25 -2.34 -26.72 -39.14
N THR A 26 -3.50 -26.08 -39.23
CA THR A 26 -3.82 -25.23 -40.40
C THR A 26 -2.85 -24.04 -40.51
N MET A 27 -2.42 -23.48 -39.39
CA MET A 27 -1.42 -22.41 -39.37
C MET A 27 -0.05 -22.92 -39.81
N ALA A 28 0.38 -24.09 -39.31
CA ALA A 28 1.65 -24.71 -39.71
C ALA A 28 1.69 -25.01 -41.22
N GLU A 29 0.62 -25.60 -41.76
CA GLU A 29 0.48 -25.84 -43.21
C GLU A 29 0.47 -24.55 -44.03
N HIS A 30 -0.07 -23.47 -43.48
CA HIS A 30 -0.04 -22.16 -44.13
C HIS A 30 1.37 -21.57 -44.17
N LEU A 31 2.12 -21.65 -43.07
CA LEU A 31 3.52 -21.18 -42.98
C LEU A 31 4.45 -21.99 -43.91
N GLU A 32 4.10 -23.24 -44.20
CA GLU A 32 4.79 -24.03 -45.22
C GLU A 32 4.56 -23.48 -46.63
N LYS A 33 3.34 -23.03 -46.94
CA LYS A 33 2.92 -22.62 -48.29
C LYS A 33 3.14 -21.14 -48.59
N CYS A 34 3.18 -20.26 -47.59
CA CYS A 34 3.32 -18.82 -47.75
C CYS A 34 4.68 -18.30 -47.26
N PRO A 35 5.57 -17.82 -48.15
CA PRO A 35 6.88 -17.28 -47.75
C PRO A 35 6.79 -15.96 -46.98
N ASP A 36 5.80 -15.10 -47.29
CA ASP A 36 5.63 -13.80 -46.62
C ASP A 36 5.25 -13.99 -45.14
N CYS A 37 4.26 -14.84 -44.86
CA CYS A 37 3.87 -15.16 -43.49
C CYS A 37 4.97 -15.94 -42.74
N ARG A 38 5.78 -16.74 -43.43
CA ARG A 38 6.93 -17.40 -42.79
C ARG A 38 7.97 -16.39 -42.32
N ALA A 39 8.30 -15.41 -43.15
CA ALA A 39 9.26 -14.36 -42.79
C ALA A 39 8.79 -13.55 -41.57
N GLU A 40 7.49 -13.21 -41.52
CA GLU A 40 6.88 -12.51 -40.39
C GLU A 40 6.88 -13.36 -39.10
N ALA A 41 6.60 -14.67 -39.19
CA ALA A 41 6.70 -15.60 -38.06
C ALA A 41 8.11 -15.65 -37.48
N ASP A 42 9.11 -15.75 -38.35
CA ASP A 42 10.50 -15.89 -37.95
C ASP A 42 11.03 -14.60 -37.32
N GLU A 43 10.60 -13.42 -37.81
CA GLU A 43 10.91 -12.13 -37.18
C GLU A 43 10.32 -12.04 -35.77
N MET A 44 9.05 -12.39 -35.59
CA MET A 44 8.40 -12.38 -34.28
C MET A 44 9.04 -13.40 -33.32
N ARG A 45 9.39 -14.59 -33.80
CA ARG A 45 10.08 -15.61 -32.98
C ARG A 45 11.43 -15.10 -32.46
N ARG A 46 12.21 -14.40 -33.29
CA ARG A 46 13.49 -13.80 -32.86
C ARG A 46 13.31 -12.75 -31.76
N VAL A 47 12.23 -11.97 -31.77
CA VAL A 47 11.94 -11.00 -30.71
C VAL A 47 11.58 -11.71 -29.41
N LEU A 48 10.76 -12.75 -29.48
CA LEU A 48 10.38 -13.56 -28.31
C LEU A 48 11.59 -14.28 -27.69
N GLU A 49 12.48 -14.85 -28.50
CA GLU A 49 13.72 -15.47 -28.02
C GLU A 49 14.61 -14.49 -27.24
N LYS A 50 14.77 -13.25 -27.75
CA LYS A 50 15.50 -12.19 -27.02
C LYS A 50 14.83 -11.85 -25.69
N THR A 51 13.51 -11.90 -25.63
CA THR A 51 12.74 -11.58 -24.42
C THR A 51 12.87 -12.69 -23.38
N GLU A 52 12.88 -13.96 -23.80
CA GLU A 52 13.09 -15.09 -22.89
C GLU A 52 14.50 -15.11 -22.27
N ALA A 53 15.53 -14.67 -23.00
CA ALA A 53 16.86 -14.49 -22.43
C ALA A 53 16.87 -13.45 -21.29
N VAL A 54 16.26 -12.27 -21.51
CA VAL A 54 16.12 -11.23 -20.48
C VAL A 54 15.28 -11.73 -19.29
N LYS A 55 14.21 -12.48 -19.56
CA LYS A 55 13.36 -13.06 -18.52
C LYS A 55 14.13 -14.08 -17.67
N ALA A 56 15.02 -14.87 -18.26
CA ALA A 56 15.89 -15.79 -17.52
C ALA A 56 16.85 -15.03 -16.60
N GLU A 57 17.47 -13.95 -17.09
CA GLU A 57 18.33 -13.08 -16.28
C GLU A 57 17.57 -12.45 -15.10
N ILE A 58 16.36 -11.95 -15.34
CA ILE A 58 15.49 -11.39 -14.28
C ILE A 58 15.14 -12.46 -13.24
N ARG A 59 14.76 -13.67 -13.66
CA ARG A 59 14.47 -14.77 -12.73
C ARG A 59 15.67 -15.14 -11.89
N GLN A 60 16.86 -15.16 -12.49
CA GLN A 60 18.10 -15.42 -11.76
C GLN A 60 18.40 -14.31 -10.74
N ALA A 61 18.22 -13.04 -11.11
CA ALA A 61 18.37 -11.91 -10.21
C ALA A 61 17.37 -11.99 -9.05
N VAL A 62 16.09 -12.26 -9.33
CA VAL A 62 15.03 -12.44 -8.33
C VAL A 62 15.32 -13.60 -7.38
N ALA A 63 15.82 -14.73 -7.90
CA ALA A 63 16.18 -15.89 -7.08
C ALA A 63 17.35 -15.59 -6.12
N SER A 64 18.22 -14.64 -6.48
CA SER A 64 19.32 -14.20 -5.61
C SER A 64 18.90 -13.22 -4.50
N VAL A 65 17.67 -12.69 -4.56
CA VAL A 65 17.15 -11.77 -3.54
C VAL A 65 16.72 -12.57 -2.31
N ASN A 66 17.30 -12.22 -1.17
CA ASN A 66 16.86 -12.72 0.13
C ASN A 66 15.63 -11.91 0.58
N TRP A 67 14.44 -12.48 0.37
CA TRP A 67 13.16 -11.84 0.65
C TRP A 67 12.90 -11.65 2.14
N GLU A 68 13.50 -12.49 2.98
CA GLU A 68 13.37 -12.45 4.43
C GLU A 68 14.18 -11.30 5.04
N ALA A 69 15.35 -11.00 4.48
CA ALA A 69 16.22 -9.92 4.94
C ALA A 69 15.87 -8.56 4.32
N LEU A 70 15.20 -8.54 3.17
CA LEU A 70 14.89 -7.32 2.41
C LEU A 70 14.12 -6.26 3.23
N PRO A 71 13.08 -6.61 4.02
CA PRO A 71 12.35 -5.61 4.83
C PRO A 71 13.22 -4.94 5.88
N ALA A 72 14.12 -5.70 6.53
CA ALA A 72 15.04 -5.17 7.53
C ALA A 72 16.06 -4.20 6.90
N VAL A 73 16.62 -4.56 5.74
CA VAL A 73 17.55 -3.70 4.99
C VAL A 73 16.88 -2.41 4.52
N ILE A 74 15.61 -2.47 4.11
CA ILE A 74 14.83 -1.28 3.73
C ILE A 74 14.57 -0.40 4.96
N ALA A 75 14.13 -0.99 6.06
CA ALA A 75 13.87 -0.28 7.32
C ALA A 75 15.15 0.42 7.83
N ASP A 76 16.29 -0.27 7.85
CA ASP A 76 17.57 0.28 8.26
C ASP A 76 18.02 1.42 7.35
N ARG A 77 17.82 1.32 6.02
CA ARG A 77 18.15 2.40 5.09
C ARG A 77 17.27 3.63 5.29
N VAL A 78 15.98 3.45 5.50
CA VAL A 78 15.04 4.56 5.74
C VAL A 78 15.35 5.24 7.08
N LEU A 79 15.68 4.48 8.11
CA LEU A 79 16.09 5.01 9.42
C LEU A 79 17.46 5.71 9.35
N ALA A 80 18.41 5.17 8.58
CA ALA A 80 19.71 5.79 8.35
C ALA A 80 19.62 7.10 7.56
N ASP A 81 18.67 7.24 6.63
CA ASP A 81 18.43 8.50 5.92
C ASP A 81 17.64 9.51 6.78
N ALA A 82 16.75 9.04 7.66
CA ALA A 82 16.09 9.90 8.66
C ALA A 82 17.07 10.45 9.73
N GLY A 83 18.24 9.81 9.88
CA GLY A 83 19.28 10.14 10.85
C GLY A 83 20.39 11.06 10.33
N LYS A 84 20.25 11.71 9.16
CA LYS A 84 21.17 12.77 8.71
C LYS A 84 20.67 14.14 9.19
N PRO A 85 21.07 14.62 10.38
CA PRO A 85 20.83 16.02 10.73
C PRO A 85 21.65 16.90 9.77
N GLU A 86 20.99 17.84 9.11
CA GLU A 86 21.66 19.03 8.60
C GLU A 86 22.57 19.56 9.70
N LYS A 87 23.87 19.64 9.42
CA LYS A 87 24.88 20.13 10.36
C LYS A 87 24.67 21.63 10.61
N ALA A 88 23.69 21.99 11.42
CA ALA A 88 23.62 23.29 12.06
C ALA A 88 24.58 23.25 13.28
N SER A 89 25.68 23.99 13.16
CA SER A 89 26.75 24.09 14.16
C SER A 89 26.26 24.68 15.48
N ARG A 90 25.83 23.82 16.41
CA ARG A 90 25.37 24.19 17.77
C ARG A 90 26.50 24.41 18.79
N ALA A 91 27.73 24.60 18.32
CA ALA A 91 28.92 24.72 19.19
C ALA A 91 29.25 26.17 19.64
N GLY A 92 28.53 27.19 19.14
CA GLY A 92 28.83 28.60 19.41
C GLY A 92 28.11 29.23 20.60
N TRP A 93 26.95 28.71 21.03
CA TRP A 93 26.12 29.38 22.03
C TRP A 93 26.68 29.21 23.46
N PHE A 94 27.08 28.00 23.86
CA PHE A 94 27.46 27.73 25.25
C PHE A 94 28.78 28.38 25.71
N ARG A 95 29.61 28.93 24.80
CA ARG A 95 30.85 29.64 25.16
C ARG A 95 30.65 31.13 25.48
N ALA A 96 29.47 31.70 25.25
CA ALA A 96 29.18 33.10 25.55
C ALA A 96 28.77 33.35 27.03
N TRP A 97 28.52 32.30 27.81
CA TRP A 97 28.02 32.42 29.20
C TRP A 97 29.07 32.13 30.28
N ALA A 98 30.35 32.07 29.92
CA ALA A 98 31.45 31.87 30.86
C ALA A 98 32.55 32.91 30.66
N PHE A 99 32.28 34.14 31.10
CA PHE A 99 33.33 35.09 31.46
C PHE A 99 33.23 35.38 32.98
N PRO A 100 34.34 35.36 33.72
CA PRO A 100 34.31 35.14 35.17
C PRO A 100 33.95 36.42 35.93
N LEU A 101 33.02 36.27 36.87
CA LEU A 101 32.69 37.23 37.93
C LEU A 101 33.95 37.60 38.72
N ARG A 102 34.44 38.82 38.53
CA ARG A 102 35.44 39.47 39.39
C ARG A 102 34.84 40.73 39.98
N MET A 103 34.05 40.62 41.06
CA MET A 103 33.64 41.76 41.91
C MET A 103 33.33 41.37 43.36
N LYS A 104 34.19 41.85 44.26
CA LYS A 104 34.00 42.48 45.60
C LYS A 104 32.97 41.93 46.63
N PRO A 105 33.31 41.95 47.94
CA PRO A 105 32.66 41.21 49.03
C PRO A 105 31.35 41.83 49.56
N ALA A 106 30.49 42.34 48.69
CA ALA A 106 29.13 42.77 49.06
C ALA A 106 28.07 41.67 48.84
N LEU A 107 28.46 40.56 48.20
CA LEU A 107 27.57 39.47 47.76
C LEU A 107 27.44 38.30 48.75
N ALA A 108 28.00 38.42 49.96
CA ALA A 108 27.88 37.40 51.00
C ALA A 108 26.53 37.46 51.75
N GLY A 109 25.85 38.61 51.75
CA GLY A 109 24.53 38.75 52.38
C GLY A 109 23.37 38.21 51.54
N LEU A 110 23.47 38.31 50.21
CA LEU A 110 22.40 37.90 49.30
C LEU A 110 22.30 36.36 49.16
N THR A 111 23.42 35.65 49.28
CA THR A 111 23.43 34.18 49.24
C THR A 111 22.84 33.58 50.52
N ALA A 112 23.10 34.17 51.69
CA ALA A 112 22.46 33.76 52.94
C ALA A 112 20.94 33.98 52.91
N GLY A 113 20.48 35.12 52.38
CA GLY A 113 19.05 35.38 52.19
C GLY A 113 18.37 34.43 51.19
N LEU A 114 19.06 34.07 50.12
CA LEU A 114 18.54 33.15 49.10
C LEU A 114 18.45 31.70 49.60
N VAL A 115 19.39 31.25 50.44
CA VAL A 115 19.34 29.90 51.04
C VAL A 115 18.23 29.80 52.09
N VAL A 116 18.06 30.82 52.94
CA VAL A 116 16.98 30.84 53.94
C VAL A 116 15.60 31.00 53.26
N GLY A 117 15.52 31.83 52.22
CA GLY A 117 14.31 31.97 51.40
C GLY A 117 13.93 30.69 50.65
N ALA A 118 14.92 29.98 50.08
CA ALA A 118 14.70 28.70 49.41
C ALA A 118 14.26 27.60 50.39
N ALA A 119 14.82 27.57 51.60
CA ALA A 119 14.40 26.63 52.64
C ALA A 119 12.97 26.90 53.12
N ALA A 120 12.60 28.16 53.36
CA ALA A 120 11.24 28.54 53.73
C ALA A 120 10.22 28.22 52.62
N MET A 121 10.56 28.47 51.36
CA MET A 121 9.73 28.13 50.20
C MET A 121 9.58 26.61 50.03
N TYR A 122 10.64 25.83 50.27
CA TYR A 122 10.61 24.37 50.20
C TYR A 122 9.66 23.76 51.24
N PHE A 123 9.63 24.30 52.47
CA PHE A 123 8.69 23.84 53.50
C PHE A 123 7.24 24.29 53.21
N ALA A 124 7.02 25.49 52.65
CA ALA A 124 5.70 25.94 52.24
C ALA A 124 5.13 25.13 51.06
N LEU A 125 5.97 24.69 50.11
CA LEU A 125 5.58 23.86 48.97
C LEU A 125 5.38 22.37 49.30
N LYS A 126 5.81 21.93 50.49
CA LYS A 126 5.64 20.55 50.99
C LYS A 126 4.36 20.35 51.81
N ALA A 127 3.62 21.42 52.13
CA ALA A 127 2.26 21.31 52.62
C ALA A 127 1.34 20.75 51.50
N PRO A 128 0.48 19.76 51.78
CA PRO A 128 -0.38 19.14 50.77
C PRO A 128 -1.56 20.08 50.46
N GLY A 129 -1.31 21.09 49.63
CA GLY A 129 -2.35 21.86 48.93
C GLY A 129 -2.67 21.22 47.58
N PRO A 130 -3.91 21.35 47.07
CA PRO A 130 -4.34 20.72 45.83
C PRO A 130 -3.56 21.32 44.66
N ARG A 131 -2.67 20.53 44.05
CA ARG A 131 -1.90 20.93 42.87
C ARG A 131 -2.84 20.91 41.65
N PRO A 132 -2.96 22.02 40.90
CA PRO A 132 -3.47 21.95 39.54
C PRO A 132 -2.43 21.19 38.70
N GLY A 133 -2.87 20.10 38.08
CA GLY A 133 -2.02 19.21 37.29
C GLY A 133 -1.36 19.96 36.14
N GLN A 134 -0.03 20.03 36.16
CA GLN A 134 0.75 20.23 34.95
C GLN A 134 0.82 18.88 34.23
N ASP A 135 -0.22 18.60 33.44
CA ASP A 135 -0.08 17.69 32.32
C ASP A 135 0.80 18.41 31.28
N THR A 136 2.07 18.01 31.20
CA THR A 136 2.84 18.20 29.96
C THR A 136 2.32 17.18 28.92
N GLY A 137 1.03 17.28 28.59
CA GLY A 137 0.47 16.67 27.40
C GLY A 137 0.98 17.47 26.22
N TYR A 138 1.54 16.77 25.23
CA TYR A 138 1.78 17.36 23.92
C TYR A 138 0.44 17.89 23.38
N TYR A 139 0.20 19.20 23.55
CA TYR A 139 -0.94 19.88 22.97
C TYR A 139 -0.65 20.10 21.48
N ALA A 140 -0.89 19.07 20.68
CA ALA A 140 -1.16 19.30 19.26
C ALA A 140 -2.47 20.09 19.17
N SER A 141 -2.52 21.12 18.31
CA SER A 141 -3.77 21.82 18.07
C SER A 141 -4.81 20.83 17.56
N GLY A 142 -6.08 20.98 17.96
CA GLY A 142 -7.15 20.09 17.49
C GLY A 142 -7.19 19.97 15.96
N GLU A 143 -6.90 21.06 15.24
CA GLU A 143 -6.78 21.07 13.78
C GLU A 143 -5.64 20.21 13.24
N PHE A 144 -4.50 20.12 13.93
CA PHE A 144 -3.39 19.25 13.53
C PHE A 144 -3.76 17.78 13.73
N LEU A 145 -4.43 17.46 14.85
CA LEU A 145 -4.91 16.12 15.13
C LEU A 145 -5.98 15.69 14.12
N ASP A 146 -6.97 16.54 13.84
CA ASP A 146 -8.00 16.25 12.85
C ASP A 146 -7.40 16.05 11.44
N ARG A 147 -6.38 16.82 11.07
CA ARG A 147 -5.67 16.63 9.79
C ARG A 147 -4.90 15.30 9.77
N ALA A 148 -4.21 14.96 10.85
CA ALA A 148 -3.49 13.70 10.95
C ALA A 148 -4.46 12.49 10.93
N GLU A 149 -5.60 12.60 11.60
CA GLU A 149 -6.65 11.58 11.59
C GLU A 149 -7.30 11.44 10.21
N LEU A 150 -7.54 12.54 9.50
CA LEU A 150 -8.03 12.52 8.12
C LEU A 150 -7.03 11.81 7.18
N GLU A 151 -5.75 12.13 7.30
CA GLU A 151 -4.69 11.47 6.52
C GLU A 151 -4.59 9.97 6.83
N MET A 152 -4.70 9.59 8.10
CA MET A 152 -4.79 8.17 8.48
C MET A 152 -6.03 7.50 7.90
N ALA A 153 -7.20 8.13 7.98
CA ALA A 153 -8.45 7.60 7.43
C ALA A 153 -8.35 7.40 5.91
N ARG A 154 -7.75 8.35 5.19
CA ARG A 154 -7.47 8.26 3.75
C ARG A 154 -6.56 7.08 3.43
N ARG A 155 -5.42 6.94 4.13
CA ARG A 155 -4.48 5.83 3.95
C ARG A 155 -5.11 4.48 4.24
N ASN A 156 -5.86 4.35 5.34
CA ASN A 156 -6.54 3.12 5.70
C ASN A 156 -7.59 2.73 4.65
N THR A 157 -8.31 3.72 4.11
CA THR A 157 -9.30 3.50 3.03
C THR A 157 -8.61 3.07 1.73
N LEU A 158 -7.46 3.69 1.39
CA LEU A 158 -6.65 3.28 0.23
C LEU A 158 -6.16 1.85 0.35
N ASP A 159 -5.60 1.48 1.49
CA ASP A 159 -5.12 0.13 1.79
C ASP A 159 -6.26 -0.90 1.71
N TYR A 160 -7.44 -0.57 2.24
CA TYR A 160 -8.62 -1.43 2.12
C TYR A 160 -9.06 -1.63 0.67
N LEU A 161 -9.14 -0.55 -0.11
CA LEU A 161 -9.54 -0.62 -1.52
C LEU A 161 -8.54 -1.41 -2.35
N GLU A 162 -7.26 -1.29 -2.04
CA GLU A 162 -6.18 -2.04 -2.68
C GLU A 162 -6.26 -3.54 -2.37
N LYS A 163 -6.37 -3.92 -1.10
CA LYS A 163 -6.53 -5.33 -0.72
C LYS A 163 -7.81 -5.92 -1.31
N SER A 164 -8.88 -5.13 -1.36
CA SER A 164 -10.14 -5.55 -1.96
C SER A 164 -10.01 -5.80 -3.47
N GLN A 165 -9.25 -4.95 -4.17
CA GLN A 165 -8.94 -5.13 -5.59
C GLN A 165 -8.18 -6.42 -5.85
N TYR A 166 -7.17 -6.75 -5.02
CA TYR A 166 -6.42 -7.99 -5.17
C TYR A 166 -7.28 -9.23 -4.99
N VAL A 167 -8.13 -9.27 -3.96
CA VAL A 167 -9.04 -10.41 -3.74
C VAL A 167 -10.02 -10.56 -4.91
N LEU A 168 -10.57 -9.45 -5.42
CA LEU A 168 -11.44 -9.51 -6.59
C LEU A 168 -10.70 -10.04 -7.83
N LEU A 169 -9.47 -9.59 -8.08
CA LEU A 169 -8.66 -10.06 -9.21
C LEU A 169 -8.28 -11.54 -9.09
N ASP A 170 -7.87 -12.00 -7.90
CA ASP A 170 -7.58 -13.41 -7.63
C ASP A 170 -8.80 -14.30 -7.86
N VAL A 171 -10.00 -13.82 -7.50
CA VAL A 171 -11.26 -14.49 -7.84
C VAL A 171 -11.36 -14.62 -9.37
N PHE A 172 -11.17 -13.55 -10.15
CA PHE A 172 -11.22 -13.61 -11.62
C PHE A 172 -10.22 -14.57 -12.26
N GLU A 173 -8.98 -14.59 -11.78
CA GLU A 173 -7.91 -15.43 -12.31
C GLU A 173 -8.13 -16.93 -11.99
N SER A 174 -8.70 -17.22 -10.82
CA SER A 174 -8.97 -18.58 -10.34
C SER A 174 -9.97 -19.37 -11.20
N ALA A 175 -10.81 -18.69 -12.00
CA ALA A 175 -11.75 -19.36 -12.90
C ALA A 175 -11.17 -19.69 -14.28
N GLY A 176 -9.97 -19.18 -14.59
CA GLY A 176 -9.34 -19.34 -15.89
C GLY A 176 -8.58 -20.65 -16.03
N GLU A 177 -7.67 -20.95 -15.10
CA GLU A 177 -6.73 -22.08 -15.21
C GLU A 177 -5.95 -22.22 -13.88
N GLY A 178 -6.10 -23.37 -13.20
CA GLY A 178 -5.14 -24.06 -12.32
C GLY A 178 -4.18 -23.35 -11.33
N GLY A 179 -4.25 -22.04 -11.10
CA GLY A 179 -3.23 -21.29 -10.35
C GLY A 179 -3.74 -20.31 -9.30
N GLY A 180 -5.05 -20.31 -9.02
CA GLY A 180 -5.67 -19.37 -8.07
C GLY A 180 -5.54 -19.77 -6.61
N THR A 181 -5.68 -18.80 -5.70
CA THR A 181 -5.71 -19.06 -4.25
C THR A 181 -6.79 -20.10 -3.91
N PRO A 182 -6.55 -21.08 -3.03
CA PRO A 182 -7.56 -22.04 -2.59
C PRO A 182 -8.83 -21.35 -2.06
N GLY A 183 -10.01 -21.91 -2.37
CA GLY A 183 -11.32 -21.37 -1.92
C GLY A 183 -11.41 -21.03 -0.43
N PRO A 184 -10.90 -21.88 0.49
CA PRO A 184 -10.91 -21.58 1.93
C PRO A 184 -10.11 -20.31 2.28
N LEU A 185 -8.93 -20.13 1.70
CA LEU A 185 -8.08 -18.97 1.91
C LEU A 185 -8.72 -17.69 1.36
N ARG A 186 -9.44 -17.76 0.24
CA ARG A 186 -10.24 -16.65 -0.30
C ARG A 186 -11.38 -16.25 0.64
N SER A 187 -12.10 -17.23 1.19
CA SER A 187 -13.20 -16.97 2.13
C SER A 187 -12.69 -16.29 3.41
N GLU A 188 -11.50 -16.68 3.88
CA GLU A 188 -10.84 -16.07 5.03
C GLU A 188 -10.42 -14.62 4.76
N GLN A 189 -9.81 -14.36 3.60
CA GLN A 189 -9.45 -13.00 3.17
C GLN A 189 -10.68 -12.09 3.02
N ALA A 190 -11.79 -12.61 2.49
CA ALA A 190 -13.05 -11.88 2.42
C ALA A 190 -13.58 -11.53 3.82
N ARG A 191 -13.55 -12.47 4.78
CA ARG A 191 -13.95 -12.23 6.18
C ARG A 191 -13.05 -11.21 6.88
N ASP A 192 -11.75 -11.29 6.67
CA ASP A 192 -10.79 -10.31 7.20
C ASP A 192 -11.10 -8.90 6.68
N LEU A 193 -11.38 -8.75 5.38
CA LEU A 193 -11.76 -7.48 4.78
C LEU A 193 -13.10 -6.96 5.30
N LEU A 194 -14.11 -7.81 5.48
CA LEU A 194 -15.37 -7.43 6.12
C LEU A 194 -15.14 -6.90 7.54
N SER A 195 -14.25 -7.53 8.31
CA SER A 195 -13.92 -7.08 9.67
C SER A 195 -13.23 -5.71 9.66
N LYS A 196 -12.32 -5.47 8.71
CA LYS A 196 -11.61 -4.19 8.53
C LYS A 196 -12.56 -3.08 8.13
N LYS A 197 -13.54 -3.35 7.28
CA LYS A 197 -14.56 -2.37 6.90
C LYS A 197 -15.32 -1.83 8.12
N LYS A 198 -15.69 -2.70 9.08
CA LYS A 198 -16.41 -2.29 10.28
C LYS A 198 -15.68 -1.19 11.05
N TYR A 199 -14.35 -1.27 11.12
CA TYR A 199 -13.52 -0.24 11.75
C TYR A 199 -13.43 1.04 10.90
N LEU A 200 -13.31 0.90 9.58
CA LEU A 200 -13.24 2.02 8.63
C LEU A 200 -14.54 2.83 8.56
N ASN A 201 -15.70 2.20 8.76
CA ASN A 201 -16.99 2.86 8.56
C ASN A 201 -17.17 4.12 9.44
N ALA A 202 -16.68 4.07 10.68
CA ALA A 202 -16.70 5.22 11.58
C ALA A 202 -15.84 6.40 11.06
N GLN A 203 -14.70 6.11 10.44
CA GLN A 203 -13.81 7.11 9.85
C GLN A 203 -14.42 7.71 8.57
N LEU A 204 -15.01 6.87 7.72
CA LEU A 204 -15.65 7.28 6.47
C LEU A 204 -16.85 8.21 6.70
N GLU A 205 -17.63 7.96 7.77
CA GLU A 205 -18.75 8.81 8.17
C GLU A 205 -18.28 10.13 8.79
N ARG A 206 -17.32 10.08 9.72
CA ARG A 206 -16.78 11.27 10.40
C ARG A 206 -16.17 12.29 9.42
N PHE A 207 -15.45 11.82 8.41
CA PHE A 207 -14.79 12.67 7.41
C PHE A 207 -15.59 12.88 6.12
N GLN A 208 -16.88 12.51 6.11
CA GLN A 208 -17.79 12.71 4.98
C GLN A 208 -17.27 12.15 3.63
N MET A 209 -16.56 11.02 3.66
CA MET A 209 -15.98 10.38 2.47
C MET A 209 -17.02 9.56 1.70
N ALA A 210 -18.13 10.20 1.30
CA ALA A 210 -19.34 9.55 0.80
C ALA A 210 -19.08 8.66 -0.44
N LYS A 211 -18.23 9.11 -1.37
CA LYS A 211 -17.84 8.32 -2.54
C LYS A 211 -17.10 7.03 -2.13
N ALA A 212 -16.13 7.15 -1.23
CA ALA A 212 -15.35 6.00 -0.78
C ALA A 212 -16.21 5.02 0.01
N LYS A 213 -17.09 5.53 0.88
CA LYS A 213 -18.10 4.73 1.60
C LYS A 213 -18.98 3.94 0.63
N ALA A 214 -19.55 4.59 -0.39
CA ALA A 214 -20.42 3.93 -1.36
C ALA A 214 -19.71 2.76 -2.09
N ILE A 215 -18.42 2.90 -2.39
CA ILE A 215 -17.63 1.81 -2.99
C ILE A 215 -17.33 0.71 -1.96
N CYS A 216 -16.94 1.07 -0.74
CA CYS A 216 -16.75 0.09 0.35
C CYS A 216 -18.04 -0.69 0.66
N ASP A 217 -19.21 -0.08 0.54
CA ASP A 217 -20.52 -0.73 0.68
C ASP A 217 -20.80 -1.72 -0.45
N GLN A 218 -20.46 -1.35 -1.69
CA GLN A 218 -20.58 -2.25 -2.84
C GLN A 218 -19.64 -3.45 -2.75
N ILE A 219 -18.43 -3.24 -2.23
CA ILE A 219 -17.45 -4.32 -2.00
C ILE A 219 -17.90 -5.23 -0.86
N GLU A 220 -18.48 -4.70 0.21
CA GLU A 220 -18.99 -5.50 1.33
C GLU A 220 -20.02 -6.52 0.87
N MET A 221 -20.99 -6.09 0.05
CA MET A 221 -22.02 -6.99 -0.48
C MET A 221 -21.39 -8.18 -1.21
N LEU A 222 -20.34 -7.96 -2.00
CA LEU A 222 -19.61 -9.02 -2.68
C LEU A 222 -18.82 -9.92 -1.73
N PHE A 223 -18.19 -9.34 -0.72
CA PHE A 223 -17.42 -10.12 0.25
C PHE A 223 -18.31 -10.93 1.19
N LEU A 224 -19.53 -10.48 1.45
CA LEU A 224 -20.53 -11.29 2.15
C LEU A 224 -20.90 -12.54 1.35
N GLU A 225 -21.09 -12.42 0.03
CA GLU A 225 -21.33 -13.56 -0.85
C GLU A 225 -20.12 -14.50 -0.88
N LEU A 226 -18.90 -13.96 -1.02
CA LEU A 226 -17.67 -14.76 -1.02
C LEU A 226 -17.39 -15.44 0.34
N ALA A 227 -17.72 -14.80 1.47
CA ALA A 227 -17.50 -15.34 2.80
C ALA A 227 -18.47 -16.47 3.19
N GLN A 228 -19.62 -16.55 2.52
CA GLN A 228 -20.64 -17.59 2.72
C GLN A 228 -20.34 -18.88 1.94
N ILE A 229 -19.45 -18.84 0.94
CA ILE A 229 -19.18 -19.96 0.04
C ILE A 229 -17.84 -20.60 0.44
N SER A 230 -17.88 -21.61 1.31
CA SER A 230 -16.67 -22.17 1.94
C SER A 230 -15.95 -23.26 1.16
N ASP A 231 -16.61 -24.01 0.28
CA ASP A 231 -16.04 -25.30 -0.14
C ASP A 231 -15.75 -25.46 -1.64
N GLU A 232 -16.50 -24.83 -2.54
CA GLU A 232 -16.16 -24.73 -3.97
C GLU A 232 -17.17 -23.75 -4.57
N LEU A 233 -16.71 -22.64 -5.14
CA LEU A 233 -17.60 -21.74 -5.88
C LEU A 233 -18.20 -22.52 -7.05
N SER A 234 -19.51 -22.74 -7.04
CA SER A 234 -20.16 -23.28 -8.23
C SER A 234 -19.94 -22.29 -9.39
N ALA A 235 -19.76 -22.80 -10.61
CA ALA A 235 -19.54 -21.95 -11.78
C ALA A 235 -20.65 -20.89 -11.96
N ALA A 236 -21.87 -21.18 -11.47
CA ALA A 236 -23.00 -20.26 -11.46
C ALA A 236 -22.85 -19.11 -10.44
N GLU A 237 -22.39 -19.40 -9.23
CA GLU A 237 -22.10 -18.37 -8.20
C GLU A 237 -20.95 -17.47 -8.62
N PHE A 238 -19.91 -18.06 -9.21
CA PHE A 238 -18.80 -17.32 -9.77
C PHE A 238 -19.27 -16.36 -10.90
N GLY A 239 -20.15 -16.85 -11.79
CA GLY A 239 -20.75 -16.03 -12.84
C GLY A 239 -21.56 -14.84 -12.30
N ARG A 240 -22.25 -15.00 -11.16
CA ARG A 240 -23.00 -13.90 -10.51
C ARG A 240 -22.08 -12.82 -9.96
N ILE A 241 -21.03 -13.22 -9.24
CA ILE A 241 -20.02 -12.29 -8.68
C ILE A 241 -19.31 -11.54 -9.81
N ARG A 242 -18.92 -12.25 -10.87
CA ARG A 242 -18.34 -11.67 -12.09
C ARG A 242 -19.27 -10.66 -12.73
N GLY A 243 -20.53 -11.04 -12.96
CA GLY A 243 -21.54 -10.15 -13.54
C GLY A 243 -21.69 -8.87 -12.73
N PHE A 244 -21.75 -8.96 -11.40
CA PHE A 244 -21.90 -7.79 -10.55
C PHE A 244 -20.69 -6.85 -10.60
N VAL A 245 -19.46 -7.39 -10.64
CA VAL A 245 -18.24 -6.58 -10.76
C VAL A 245 -18.13 -5.91 -12.13
N GLU A 246 -18.45 -6.62 -13.20
CA GLU A 246 -18.42 -6.12 -14.58
C GLU A 246 -19.52 -5.08 -14.84
N GLU A 247 -20.77 -5.39 -14.50
CA GLU A 247 -21.94 -4.51 -14.67
C GLU A 247 -21.76 -3.19 -13.91
N ARG A 248 -21.27 -3.27 -12.67
CA ARG A 248 -21.06 -2.07 -11.85
C ARG A 248 -19.71 -1.39 -12.09
N GLN A 249 -18.87 -1.94 -12.99
CA GLN A 249 -17.51 -1.48 -13.25
C GLN A 249 -16.71 -1.21 -11.97
N LEU A 250 -16.79 -2.12 -10.99
CA LEU A 250 -16.27 -1.88 -9.65
C LEU A 250 -14.76 -1.64 -9.64
N LEU A 251 -13.99 -2.41 -10.43
CA LEU A 251 -12.53 -2.23 -10.53
C LEU A 251 -12.16 -0.83 -11.06
N LEU A 252 -12.94 -0.30 -12.01
CA LEU A 252 -12.74 1.05 -12.53
C LEU A 252 -13.04 2.11 -11.46
N LYS A 253 -14.17 1.95 -10.76
CA LYS A 253 -14.58 2.87 -9.67
C LYS A 253 -13.58 2.85 -8.51
N ILE A 254 -13.08 1.67 -8.12
CA ILE A 254 -12.02 1.50 -7.14
C ILE A 254 -10.77 2.28 -7.58
N ASN A 255 -10.32 2.09 -8.82
CA ASN A 255 -9.15 2.80 -9.36
C ASN A 255 -9.36 4.33 -9.38
N LEU A 256 -10.56 4.80 -9.72
CA LEU A 256 -10.89 6.22 -9.74
C LEU A 256 -10.84 6.82 -8.33
N VAL A 257 -11.50 6.19 -7.36
CA VAL A 257 -11.51 6.64 -5.96
C VAL A 257 -10.11 6.57 -5.36
N LYS A 258 -9.32 5.52 -5.64
CA LYS A 258 -7.91 5.45 -5.22
C LYS A 258 -7.12 6.65 -5.74
N LYS A 259 -7.27 7.01 -7.02
CA LYS A 259 -6.60 8.18 -7.60
C LYS A 259 -7.07 9.50 -7.01
N GLU A 260 -8.36 9.65 -6.70
CA GLU A 260 -8.88 10.85 -6.02
C GLU A 260 -8.25 10.99 -4.62
N LEU A 261 -8.26 9.92 -3.83
CA LEU A 261 -7.69 9.91 -2.48
C LEU A 261 -6.16 10.12 -2.45
N GLN A 262 -5.45 9.73 -3.51
CA GLN A 262 -4.00 9.97 -3.66
C GLN A 262 -3.66 11.40 -4.11
N ARG A 263 -4.56 12.09 -4.82
CA ARG A 263 -4.33 13.44 -5.36
C ARG A 263 -4.64 14.57 -4.37
N GLU A 264 -5.39 14.29 -3.32
CA GLU A 264 -5.70 15.25 -2.26
C GLU A 264 -4.62 15.30 -1.14
N ILE A 265 -3.42 14.78 -1.44
CA ILE A 265 -2.18 14.84 -0.64
C ILE A 265 -1.34 16.01 -1.15
#